data_AF-A0A2W1HST9-F1
#
_entry.id   AF-A0A2W1HST9-F1
#
_cell.length_a   1.000
_cell.length_b   1.000
_cell.length_c   1.000
_cell.angle_alpha   90.00
_cell.angle_beta   90.00
_cell.angle_gamma   90.00
#
_symmetry.space_group_name_H-M   'P 1'
#
loop_
_entity.id
_entity.type
_entity.pdbx_description
1 polymer ?
#
loop_
_entity_poly.entity_id
_entity_poly.type
_entity_poly.pdbx_seq_one_letter_code
_entity_poly.pdbx_strand_id
1 'polypeptide(L)'
;MTRARSTVDTGEPETPAMASYDASRPPTPKPSTTRLLTPPRSPRNLSNRLWVQKQQRRVFLEHLKRWSLDHDSSTYFQGKISLLPPDPESRDELVLGKVVHCVLTDSGFTDSRKMVSIKLFGPQMVDGETKERGTKRRTKSENIDISTHKLDLTEYPKDTSSPVEDDGSWPPPQSKSVPPNNYYQLVIRCGSGWVSARDYFNKLYFTNLPARVSMLHTADYIFGKRSQALGPLPSPNDTVSIQPLFQPFLRLPPELQEMILMYATGLTRDYDLCHGALSRTSGSAEPPISLSGMFRISPPITATMLPYIFHRTNFHFGLTGTTNFLWQCGPGNRRHIRRLAFHFGHSALLHCMRWLSPDELYELLEPPHQNYTQPGLPRFWRCQLRALVKEVHLLELTIDVKGIPQSEIAMMVRIVVAAFGSVERVKIIETSLRGSTKVLAKDDEKLVGLGGESWREMSKGYVERYKRQWHSLHLKKGLGEMSMEELDGLMDKNKEFFDS
;
A
#
# COMPACT_ATOMS: atom_id res chain seq x y z
N MET A 1 11.12 -8.35 58.45
CA MET A 1 9.77 -7.77 58.66
C MET A 1 8.76 -8.65 57.98
N THR A 2 7.91 -9.24 58.80
CA THR A 2 6.92 -10.28 58.54
C THR A 2 5.62 -9.66 58.04
N ARG A 3 4.95 -10.26 57.05
CA ARG A 3 3.49 -10.35 57.11
C ARG A 3 2.96 -11.54 56.32
N ALA A 4 2.06 -12.24 56.98
CA ALA A 4 1.51 -13.54 56.65
C ALA A 4 0.10 -13.44 56.07
N ARG A 5 -0.30 -14.54 55.42
CA ARG A 5 -1.63 -15.19 55.30
C ARG A 5 -2.89 -14.33 55.08
N SER A 6 -3.71 -14.76 54.12
CA SER A 6 -5.07 -15.25 54.42
C SER A 6 -5.62 -16.13 53.27
N THR A 7 -6.01 -17.35 53.62
CA THR A 7 -6.87 -18.26 52.86
C THR A 7 -8.27 -18.15 53.44
N VAL A 8 -9.32 -18.06 52.61
CA VAL A 8 -10.70 -18.33 53.03
C VAL A 8 -11.35 -19.23 52.00
N ASP A 9 -11.76 -20.38 52.52
CA ASP A 9 -12.59 -21.43 51.99
C ASP A 9 -14.02 -21.17 52.48
N THR A 10 -15.04 -21.29 51.61
CA THR A 10 -16.44 -21.35 52.04
C THR A 10 -17.30 -21.99 50.94
N GLY A 11 -17.48 -23.30 51.07
CA GLY A 11 -18.78 -23.96 51.27
C GLY A 11 -19.92 -23.69 50.27
N GLU A 12 -20.33 -24.76 49.60
CA GLU A 12 -21.67 -24.97 49.03
C GLU A 12 -22.79 -24.83 50.08
N PRO A 13 -24.03 -24.65 49.60
CA PRO A 13 -25.10 -25.49 50.11
C PRO A 13 -25.96 -26.14 49.01
N GLU A 14 -26.21 -27.43 49.20
CA GLU A 14 -27.20 -28.26 48.51
C GLU A 14 -28.65 -27.98 48.98
N THR A 15 -29.60 -28.55 48.20
CA THR A 15 -31.01 -28.94 48.48
C THR A 15 -32.12 -27.87 48.41
N PRO A 16 -33.41 -28.22 48.10
CA PRO A 16 -33.98 -29.57 47.92
C PRO A 16 -34.91 -29.79 46.70
N ALA A 17 -35.22 -31.08 46.48
CA ALA A 17 -36.26 -31.59 45.60
C ALA A 17 -37.68 -31.23 46.08
N MET A 18 -38.59 -30.98 45.13
CA MET A 18 -40.03 -30.99 45.36
C MET A 18 -40.73 -32.00 44.46
N ALA A 19 -41.52 -32.85 45.10
CA ALA A 19 -42.53 -33.71 44.51
C ALA A 19 -43.89 -33.01 44.48
N SER A 20 -44.71 -33.31 43.45
CA SER A 20 -46.18 -33.34 43.47
C SER A 20 -46.62 -33.98 42.13
N TYR A 21 -47.31 -35.13 42.09
CA TYR A 21 -48.77 -35.35 42.26
C TYR A 21 -49.61 -34.36 41.45
N ASP A 22 -50.65 -34.68 40.69
CA ASP A 22 -51.34 -35.89 40.22
C ASP A 22 -52.47 -35.34 39.32
N ALA A 23 -52.88 -36.02 38.24
CA ALA A 23 -54.21 -35.89 37.62
C ALA A 23 -54.32 -36.68 36.29
N SER A 24 -54.64 -37.97 36.44
CA SER A 24 -55.74 -38.65 35.75
C SER A 24 -56.33 -38.06 34.46
N ARG A 25 -56.20 -38.78 33.33
CA ARG A 25 -57.25 -38.90 32.29
C ARG A 25 -57.15 -40.24 31.51
N PRO A 26 -58.29 -40.76 31.02
CA PRO A 26 -58.56 -42.20 30.86
C PRO A 26 -58.07 -42.83 29.53
N PRO A 27 -57.95 -44.18 29.46
CA PRO A 27 -57.50 -44.88 28.27
C PRO A 27 -58.66 -45.08 27.27
N THR A 28 -58.39 -44.81 26.00
CA THR A 28 -59.29 -45.17 24.88
C THR A 28 -58.56 -46.06 23.87
N PRO A 29 -59.31 -46.90 23.14
CA PRO A 29 -58.89 -48.26 22.80
C PRO A 29 -58.04 -48.36 21.54
N LYS A 30 -57.17 -49.37 21.55
CA LYS A 30 -56.35 -49.84 20.43
C LYS A 30 -57.24 -50.39 19.30
N PRO A 31 -57.06 -49.96 18.05
CA PRO A 31 -57.33 -50.79 16.88
C PRO A 31 -56.05 -51.50 16.44
N SER A 32 -56.10 -52.82 16.56
CA SER A 32 -55.17 -53.80 16.00
C SER A 32 -54.84 -53.46 14.54
N THR A 33 -53.64 -52.95 14.29
CA THR A 33 -53.11 -52.84 12.93
C THR A 33 -51.94 -53.79 12.78
N THR A 34 -52.18 -54.80 11.97
CA THR A 34 -51.28 -55.81 11.44
C THR A 34 -49.86 -55.26 11.25
N ARG A 35 -48.91 -55.79 12.03
CA ARG A 35 -47.47 -55.61 11.82
C ARG A 35 -47.10 -56.22 10.47
N LEU A 36 -47.10 -55.40 9.42
CA LEU A 36 -46.37 -55.70 8.20
C LEU A 36 -44.89 -55.64 8.54
N LEU A 37 -44.23 -56.79 8.47
CA LEU A 37 -42.78 -56.93 8.52
C LEU A 37 -42.17 -55.98 7.49
N THR A 38 -41.53 -54.92 7.97
CA THR A 38 -40.61 -54.14 7.14
C THR A 38 -39.51 -55.08 6.66
N PRO A 39 -39.22 -55.13 5.35
CA PRO A 39 -38.16 -55.98 4.84
C PRO A 39 -36.84 -55.59 5.53
N PRO A 40 -35.98 -56.57 5.87
CA PRO A 40 -34.71 -56.30 6.51
C PRO A 40 -33.93 -55.33 5.61
N ARG A 41 -33.57 -54.17 6.16
CA ARG A 41 -32.70 -53.20 5.48
C ARG A 41 -31.44 -53.95 5.06
N SER A 42 -31.30 -54.14 3.75
CA SER A 42 -30.12 -54.73 3.12
C SER A 42 -28.84 -54.12 3.73
N PRO A 43 -27.84 -54.93 4.12
CA PRO A 43 -26.61 -54.43 4.72
C PRO A 43 -25.96 -53.43 3.76
N ARG A 44 -25.97 -52.16 4.15
CA ARG A 44 -25.36 -51.07 3.38
C ARG A 44 -23.87 -51.35 3.26
N ASN A 45 -23.43 -51.77 2.08
CA ASN A 45 -22.03 -52.03 1.77
C ASN A 45 -21.19 -50.79 2.13
N LEU A 46 -20.33 -50.91 3.15
CA LEU A 46 -19.47 -49.83 3.65
C LEU A 46 -18.56 -49.28 2.55
N SER A 47 -18.12 -50.14 1.62
CA SER A 47 -17.28 -49.75 0.48
C SER A 47 -18.00 -48.77 -0.46
N ASN A 48 -19.31 -48.93 -0.65
CA ASN A 48 -20.10 -48.00 -1.47
C ASN A 48 -20.23 -46.63 -0.78
N ARG A 49 -20.36 -46.60 0.55
CA ARG A 49 -20.43 -45.34 1.31
C ARG A 49 -19.14 -44.53 1.20
N LEU A 50 -17.99 -45.19 1.40
CA LEU A 50 -16.67 -44.54 1.29
C LEU A 50 -16.41 -44.02 -0.13
N TRP A 51 -16.82 -44.78 -1.14
CA TRP A 51 -16.69 -44.36 -2.54
C TRP A 51 -17.54 -43.13 -2.85
N VAL A 52 -18.80 -43.10 -2.41
CA VAL A 52 -19.69 -41.93 -2.58
C VAL A 52 -19.13 -40.71 -1.85
N GLN A 53 -18.65 -40.86 -0.61
CA GLN A 53 -18.04 -39.75 0.13
C GLN A 53 -16.80 -39.19 -0.58
N LYS A 54 -15.92 -40.07 -1.09
CA LYS A 54 -14.74 -39.66 -1.85
C LYS A 54 -15.11 -38.90 -3.12
N GLN A 55 -16.16 -39.32 -3.82
CA GLN A 55 -16.64 -38.64 -5.02
C GLN A 55 -17.26 -37.28 -4.69
N GLN A 56 -18.12 -37.19 -3.67
CA GLN A 56 -18.68 -35.91 -3.20
C GLN A 56 -17.58 -34.93 -2.79
N ARG A 57 -16.57 -35.41 -2.07
CA ARG A 57 -15.40 -34.63 -1.67
C ARG A 57 -14.65 -34.06 -2.87
N ARG A 58 -14.37 -34.88 -3.88
CA ARG A 58 -13.71 -34.45 -5.13
C ARG A 58 -14.50 -33.35 -5.83
N VAL A 59 -15.81 -33.55 -5.99
CA VAL A 59 -16.70 -32.57 -6.65
C VAL A 59 -16.76 -31.26 -5.85
N PHE A 60 -16.89 -31.33 -4.53
CA PHE A 60 -16.90 -30.14 -3.67
C PHE A 60 -15.58 -29.37 -3.73
N LEU A 61 -14.43 -30.06 -3.71
CA LEU A 61 -13.11 -29.44 -3.87
C LEU A 61 -12.97 -28.75 -5.23
N GLU A 62 -13.52 -29.34 -6.29
CA GLU A 62 -13.52 -28.69 -7.61
C GLU A 62 -14.33 -27.39 -7.60
N HIS A 63 -15.51 -27.39 -6.98
CA HIS A 63 -16.29 -26.16 -6.80
C HIS A 63 -15.55 -25.11 -5.97
N LEU A 64 -14.91 -25.54 -4.88
CA LEU A 64 -14.14 -24.65 -4.02
C LEU A 64 -12.91 -24.10 -4.75
N LYS A 65 -12.28 -24.91 -5.61
CA LYS A 65 -11.17 -24.47 -6.47
C LYS A 65 -11.64 -23.43 -7.50
N ARG A 66 -12.76 -23.66 -8.18
CA ARG A 66 -13.35 -22.66 -9.10
C ARG A 66 -13.68 -21.36 -8.36
N TRP A 67 -14.32 -21.47 -7.20
CA TRP A 67 -14.55 -20.31 -6.33
C TRP A 67 -13.25 -19.57 -6.00
N SER A 68 -12.18 -20.26 -5.60
CA SER A 68 -10.91 -19.61 -5.25
C SER A 68 -10.22 -18.89 -6.41
N LEU A 69 -10.58 -19.21 -7.66
CA LEU A 69 -10.00 -18.62 -8.87
C LEU A 69 -10.82 -17.45 -9.42
N ASP A 70 -12.15 -17.48 -9.26
CA ASP A 70 -13.07 -16.54 -9.90
C ASP A 70 -13.73 -15.56 -8.92
N HIS A 71 -13.55 -15.76 -7.61
CA HIS A 71 -14.27 -15.02 -6.59
C HIS A 71 -13.40 -14.07 -5.79
N ASP A 72 -14.10 -13.04 -5.33
CA ASP A 72 -13.75 -12.01 -4.40
C ASP A 72 -13.18 -12.46 -3.04
N SER A 73 -12.07 -13.19 -3.08
CA SER A 73 -11.21 -13.40 -1.92
C SER A 73 -10.67 -12.07 -1.44
N SER A 74 -10.45 -11.96 -0.12
CA SER A 74 -9.79 -10.79 0.47
C SER A 74 -8.49 -10.46 -0.28
N THR A 75 -8.29 -9.18 -0.60
CA THR A 75 -7.06 -8.68 -1.22
C THR A 75 -5.84 -8.79 -0.31
N TYR A 76 -6.07 -8.94 1.00
CA TYR A 76 -5.02 -8.94 2.02
C TYR A 76 -4.69 -10.36 2.53
N PHE A 77 -5.65 -11.28 2.50
CA PHE A 77 -5.48 -12.62 3.04
C PHE A 77 -4.95 -13.59 2.00
N GLN A 78 -3.87 -14.29 2.36
CA GLN A 78 -3.35 -15.42 1.60
C GLN A 78 -3.33 -16.66 2.50
N GLY A 79 -3.93 -17.76 2.05
CA GLY A 79 -4.11 -18.92 2.91
C GLY A 79 -4.49 -20.18 2.16
N LYS A 80 -4.95 -21.17 2.93
CA LYS A 80 -5.45 -22.45 2.44
C LYS A 80 -6.72 -22.81 3.18
N ILE A 81 -7.70 -23.34 2.47
CA ILE A 81 -8.89 -23.95 3.05
C ILE A 81 -8.84 -25.44 2.75
N SER A 82 -8.91 -26.25 3.81
CA SER A 82 -8.77 -27.70 3.71
C SER A 82 -10.00 -28.38 4.27
N LEU A 83 -10.52 -29.38 3.57
CA LEU A 83 -11.64 -30.17 4.09
C LEU A 83 -11.14 -31.07 5.23
N LEU A 84 -11.91 -31.16 6.31
CA LEU A 84 -11.60 -32.12 7.38
C LEU A 84 -11.63 -33.56 6.84
N PRO A 85 -10.83 -34.50 7.38
CA PRO A 85 -10.91 -35.91 7.03
C PRO A 85 -12.36 -36.42 7.18
N PRO A 86 -12.81 -37.33 6.31
CA PRO A 86 -14.15 -37.90 6.43
C PRO A 86 -14.29 -38.62 7.77
N ASP A 87 -15.25 -38.21 8.58
CA ASP A 87 -15.64 -38.93 9.78
C ASP A 87 -16.49 -40.14 9.37
N PRO A 88 -16.07 -41.38 9.70
CA PRO A 88 -16.81 -42.59 9.35
C PRO A 88 -18.21 -42.66 9.99
N GLU A 89 -18.41 -41.97 11.11
CA GLU A 89 -19.70 -41.93 11.81
C GLU A 89 -20.61 -40.86 11.20
N SER A 90 -20.04 -39.71 10.83
CA SER A 90 -20.79 -38.62 10.21
C SER A 90 -21.43 -39.00 8.87
N ARG A 91 -22.70 -38.64 8.72
CA ARG A 91 -23.46 -38.72 7.46
C ARG A 91 -23.49 -37.37 6.72
N ASP A 92 -22.55 -36.49 7.03
CA ASP A 92 -22.51 -35.17 6.39
C ASP A 92 -22.27 -35.32 4.89
N GLU A 93 -23.25 -34.85 4.12
CA GLU A 93 -23.15 -34.81 2.67
C GLU A 93 -22.45 -33.51 2.25
N LEU A 94 -21.36 -33.64 1.49
CA LEU A 94 -20.65 -32.48 0.93
C LEU A 94 -21.38 -31.97 -0.31
N VAL A 95 -22.33 -31.06 -0.11
CA VAL A 95 -23.17 -30.49 -1.17
C VAL A 95 -23.16 -28.96 -1.07
N LEU A 96 -23.29 -28.29 -2.21
CA LEU A 96 -23.44 -26.83 -2.27
C LEU A 96 -24.62 -26.36 -1.40
N GLY A 97 -24.46 -25.22 -0.73
CA GLY A 97 -25.43 -24.62 0.19
C GLY A 97 -25.50 -25.26 1.58
N LYS A 98 -24.95 -26.47 1.77
CA LYS A 98 -24.84 -27.12 3.08
C LYS A 98 -23.62 -26.63 3.85
N VAL A 99 -23.69 -26.77 5.18
CA VAL A 99 -22.58 -26.42 6.07
C VAL A 99 -21.49 -27.47 5.95
N VAL A 100 -20.27 -27.03 5.68
CA VAL A 100 -19.08 -27.88 5.63
C VAL A 100 -18.04 -27.34 6.61
N HIS A 101 -17.48 -28.22 7.43
CA HIS A 101 -16.41 -27.87 8.35
C HIS A 101 -15.04 -28.01 7.66
N CYS A 102 -14.24 -26.95 7.76
CA CYS A 102 -12.94 -26.86 7.11
C CYS A 102 -11.88 -26.33 8.08
N VAL A 103 -10.63 -26.56 7.73
CA VAL A 103 -9.48 -25.93 8.37
C VAL A 103 -8.99 -24.80 7.48
N LEU A 104 -9.03 -23.59 7.99
CA LEU A 104 -8.42 -22.41 7.40
C LEU A 104 -7.01 -22.26 7.95
N THR A 105 -6.03 -22.03 7.07
CA THR A 105 -4.64 -21.78 7.43
C THR A 105 -4.18 -20.50 6.74
N ASP A 106 -3.61 -19.58 7.50
CA ASP A 106 -2.99 -18.35 6.97
C ASP A 106 -1.57 -18.69 6.49
N SER A 107 -1.16 -18.20 5.31
CA SER A 107 0.17 -18.47 4.78
C SER A 107 1.27 -17.73 5.55
N GLY A 108 0.94 -16.59 6.17
CA GLY A 108 1.86 -15.87 7.06
C GLY A 108 1.92 -16.44 8.48
N PHE A 109 1.02 -17.35 8.83
CA PHE A 109 0.95 -18.02 10.13
C PHE A 109 0.53 -19.48 9.92
N THR A 110 1.44 -20.29 9.41
CA THR A 110 1.19 -21.71 9.12
C THR A 110 0.78 -22.50 10.37
N ASP A 111 1.24 -22.03 11.53
CA ASP A 111 0.93 -22.60 12.84
C ASP A 111 -0.35 -22.06 13.46
N SER A 112 -1.11 -21.19 12.77
CA SER A 112 -2.45 -20.73 13.18
C SER A 112 -3.53 -21.35 12.30
N ARG A 113 -3.79 -22.64 12.51
CA ARG A 113 -4.91 -23.35 11.92
C ARG A 113 -6.18 -23.02 12.69
N LYS A 114 -7.26 -22.74 11.97
CA LYS A 114 -8.56 -22.42 12.56
C LYS A 114 -9.65 -23.26 11.92
N MET A 115 -10.45 -23.94 12.73
CA MET A 115 -11.66 -24.60 12.24
C MET A 115 -12.70 -23.53 11.88
N VAL A 116 -13.26 -23.62 10.68
CA VAL A 116 -14.29 -22.73 10.16
C VAL A 116 -15.43 -23.54 9.57
N SER A 117 -16.65 -23.02 9.69
CA SER A 117 -17.81 -23.59 9.02
C SER A 117 -18.15 -22.74 7.81
N ILE A 118 -18.24 -23.35 6.64
CA ILE A 118 -18.48 -22.65 5.38
C ILE A 118 -19.78 -23.14 4.72
N LYS A 119 -20.37 -22.29 3.88
CA LYS A 119 -21.36 -22.69 2.87
C LYS A 119 -20.92 -22.15 1.52
N LEU A 120 -20.83 -23.03 0.53
CA LEU A 120 -20.50 -22.67 -0.84
C LEU A 120 -21.75 -22.77 -1.71
N PHE A 121 -22.17 -21.67 -2.32
CA PHE A 121 -23.30 -21.62 -3.24
C PHE A 121 -22.79 -21.60 -4.69
N GLY A 122 -23.46 -22.35 -5.56
CA GLY A 122 -23.16 -22.34 -6.99
C GLY A 122 -23.56 -21.01 -7.67
N PRO A 123 -23.04 -20.75 -8.88
CA PRO A 123 -23.52 -19.65 -9.70
C PRO A 123 -25.01 -19.82 -9.96
N GLN A 124 -25.80 -18.76 -9.71
CA GLN A 124 -27.20 -18.77 -10.08
C GLN A 124 -27.27 -18.55 -11.59
N MET A 125 -27.38 -19.64 -12.36
CA MET A 125 -27.74 -19.51 -13.76
C MET A 125 -29.17 -18.99 -13.81
N VAL A 126 -29.33 -17.78 -14.35
CA VAL A 126 -30.65 -17.26 -14.69
C VAL A 126 -31.13 -18.13 -15.85
N ASP A 127 -31.81 -19.23 -15.54
CA ASP A 127 -32.60 -19.92 -16.52
C ASP A 127 -33.66 -18.94 -16.98
N GLY A 128 -33.45 -18.39 -18.18
CA GLY A 128 -34.37 -17.49 -18.88
C GLY A 128 -35.65 -18.21 -19.30
N GLU A 129 -36.30 -18.93 -18.39
CA GLU A 129 -37.70 -19.30 -18.55
C GLU A 129 -38.56 -18.08 -18.21
N THR A 130 -38.73 -17.24 -19.23
CA THR A 130 -39.84 -16.31 -19.36
C THR A 130 -41.14 -17.11 -19.27
N LYS A 131 -41.58 -17.46 -18.05
CA LYS A 131 -42.97 -17.88 -17.83
C LYS A 131 -43.83 -16.66 -18.05
N GLU A 132 -44.33 -16.51 -19.28
CA GLU A 132 -45.52 -15.72 -19.60
C GLU A 132 -46.63 -16.12 -18.62
N ARG A 133 -46.76 -15.37 -17.52
CA ARG A 133 -47.99 -15.35 -16.76
C ARG A 133 -48.98 -14.56 -17.59
N GLY A 134 -49.87 -15.30 -18.24
CA GLY A 134 -51.05 -14.77 -18.92
C GLY A 134 -51.79 -13.77 -18.02
N THR A 135 -51.67 -12.50 -18.36
CA THR A 135 -52.40 -11.40 -17.73
C THR A 135 -53.83 -11.44 -18.25
N LYS A 136 -54.70 -12.06 -17.46
CA LYS A 136 -56.15 -12.02 -17.66
C LYS A 136 -56.61 -10.57 -17.51
N ARG A 137 -57.04 -9.98 -18.64
CA ARG A 137 -57.78 -8.72 -18.76
C ARG A 137 -58.74 -8.51 -17.58
N ARG A 138 -58.63 -7.37 -16.91
CA ARG A 138 -59.77 -6.71 -16.27
C ARG A 138 -59.74 -5.22 -16.58
N THR A 139 -60.76 -4.82 -17.33
CA THR A 139 -61.18 -3.48 -17.72
C THR A 139 -61.86 -2.73 -16.57
N LYS A 140 -61.43 -1.49 -16.30
CA LYS A 140 -62.22 -0.30 -15.91
C LYS A 140 -61.23 0.87 -15.68
N SER A 141 -61.25 1.94 -16.48
CA SER A 141 -62.05 3.20 -16.29
C SER A 141 -61.73 3.83 -14.92
N GLU A 142 -61.19 5.04 -14.73
CA GLU A 142 -61.26 6.36 -15.40
C GLU A 142 -59.94 7.12 -15.09
N ASN A 143 -59.32 7.87 -16.02
CA ASN A 143 -59.61 9.25 -16.45
C ASN A 143 -59.18 10.35 -15.45
N ILE A 144 -58.14 11.13 -15.80
CA ILE A 144 -58.10 12.61 -15.88
C ILE A 144 -56.65 13.06 -16.19
N ASP A 145 -56.51 13.75 -17.31
CA ASP A 145 -55.36 14.53 -17.78
C ASP A 145 -55.07 15.76 -16.90
N ILE A 146 -53.86 16.33 -17.00
CA ILE A 146 -53.61 17.70 -17.53
C ILE A 146 -52.20 18.22 -17.17
N SER A 147 -51.46 18.56 -18.24
CA SER A 147 -50.52 19.69 -18.43
C SER A 147 -49.10 19.71 -17.83
N THR A 148 -48.15 19.49 -18.74
CA THR A 148 -46.99 20.34 -19.11
C THR A 148 -46.90 21.76 -18.53
N HIS A 149 -45.72 22.17 -18.02
CA HIS A 149 -44.76 23.10 -18.70
C HIS A 149 -43.65 23.66 -17.77
N LYS A 150 -42.45 23.77 -18.37
CA LYS A 150 -41.42 24.83 -18.28
C LYS A 150 -40.42 24.96 -17.11
N LEU A 151 -39.16 24.99 -17.56
CA LEU A 151 -37.96 25.67 -17.07
C LEU A 151 -38.23 27.04 -16.42
N ASP A 152 -37.48 27.38 -15.37
CA ASP A 152 -36.44 28.43 -15.48
C ASP A 152 -35.47 28.48 -14.28
N LEU A 153 -34.25 28.94 -14.60
CA LEU A 153 -33.17 29.34 -13.69
C LEU A 153 -33.57 30.53 -12.79
N THR A 154 -33.00 30.62 -11.59
CA THR A 154 -32.38 31.87 -11.10
C THR A 154 -31.42 31.63 -9.93
N GLU A 155 -30.33 32.40 -9.95
CA GLU A 155 -29.23 32.51 -8.99
C GLU A 155 -29.62 33.19 -7.67
N TYR A 156 -28.98 32.75 -6.56
CA TYR A 156 -28.44 33.45 -5.35
C TYR A 156 -29.17 34.66 -4.70
N PRO A 157 -28.83 35.12 -3.45
CA PRO A 157 -28.01 34.57 -2.36
C PRO A 157 -28.66 34.67 -0.95
N LYS A 158 -27.92 34.22 0.10
CA LYS A 158 -27.57 34.97 1.33
C LYS A 158 -27.81 34.24 2.66
N ASP A 159 -26.77 34.34 3.49
CA ASP A 159 -26.57 33.79 4.83
C ASP A 159 -27.69 34.08 5.81
N THR A 160 -28.05 33.11 6.67
CA THR A 160 -28.31 33.36 8.10
C THR A 160 -28.11 32.07 8.91
N SER A 161 -27.32 32.20 9.96
CA SER A 161 -27.03 31.23 11.01
C SER A 161 -28.20 30.99 11.97
N SER A 162 -28.46 29.73 12.35
CA SER A 162 -28.79 29.29 13.71
C SER A 162 -28.77 27.75 13.83
N PRO A 163 -28.58 27.20 15.05
CA PRO A 163 -28.20 25.80 15.27
C PRO A 163 -29.44 24.93 15.45
N VAL A 164 -29.45 23.75 14.82
CA VAL A 164 -30.46 22.73 15.08
C VAL A 164 -29.79 21.38 15.31
N GLU A 165 -30.20 20.84 16.45
CA GLU A 165 -29.97 19.57 17.09
C GLU A 165 -29.70 18.37 16.19
N ASP A 166 -28.67 17.62 16.61
CA ASP A 166 -28.25 16.29 16.18
C ASP A 166 -29.33 15.26 16.54
N ASP A 167 -30.23 14.97 15.60
CA ASP A 167 -31.15 13.83 15.69
C ASP A 167 -30.62 12.67 14.82
N GLY A 168 -30.01 11.71 15.51
CA GLY A 168 -29.50 10.49 14.94
C GLY A 168 -30.62 9.61 14.40
N SER A 169 -30.82 9.66 13.08
CA SER A 169 -31.61 8.67 12.35
C SER A 169 -30.79 8.05 11.20
N TRP A 170 -30.21 6.89 11.49
CA TRP A 170 -29.67 5.98 10.49
C TRP A 170 -30.77 5.55 9.51
N PRO A 171 -30.53 5.48 8.20
CA PRO A 171 -31.53 4.94 7.28
C PRO A 171 -31.66 3.43 7.50
N PRO A 172 -32.88 2.87 7.30
CA PRO A 172 -33.12 1.43 7.44
C PRO A 172 -32.37 0.65 6.35
N PRO A 173 -32.04 -0.64 6.58
CA PRO A 173 -31.34 -1.45 5.60
C PRO A 173 -32.27 -1.68 4.41
N GLN A 174 -32.03 -0.94 3.34
CA GLN A 174 -32.61 -1.24 2.03
C GLN A 174 -32.09 -2.62 1.61
N SER A 175 -32.99 -3.59 1.59
CA SER A 175 -32.86 -4.87 0.90
C SER A 175 -32.71 -4.61 -0.60
N LYS A 176 -31.51 -4.20 -1.01
CA LYS A 176 -31.12 -4.15 -2.43
C LYS A 176 -31.10 -5.59 -2.94
N SER A 177 -32.00 -5.88 -3.85
CA SER A 177 -32.00 -7.11 -4.64
C SER A 177 -30.61 -7.28 -5.27
N VAL A 178 -29.90 -8.29 -4.78
CA VAL A 178 -28.58 -8.68 -5.30
C VAL A 178 -28.80 -9.13 -6.75
N PRO A 179 -28.14 -8.51 -7.76
CA PRO A 179 -28.26 -8.96 -9.13
C PRO A 179 -27.84 -10.43 -9.23
N PRO A 180 -28.39 -11.21 -10.19
CA PRO A 180 -28.06 -12.61 -10.33
C PRO A 180 -26.55 -12.78 -10.57
N ASN A 181 -25.89 -13.37 -9.57
CA ASN A 181 -24.45 -13.56 -9.60
C ASN A 181 -24.15 -14.86 -10.36
N ASN A 182 -23.58 -14.71 -11.56
CA ASN A 182 -23.03 -15.81 -12.38
C ASN A 182 -21.77 -16.47 -11.76
N TYR A 183 -21.54 -16.32 -10.45
CA TYR A 183 -20.34 -16.79 -9.76
C TYR A 183 -20.65 -17.53 -8.45
N TYR A 184 -19.69 -18.35 -8.01
CA TYR A 184 -19.78 -19.05 -6.72
C TYR A 184 -19.71 -18.07 -5.55
N GLN A 185 -20.55 -18.25 -4.54
CA GLN A 185 -20.52 -17.45 -3.31
C GLN A 185 -20.11 -18.32 -2.12
N LEU A 186 -19.05 -17.92 -1.41
CA LEU A 186 -18.65 -18.56 -0.16
C LEU A 186 -19.00 -17.65 1.02
N VAL A 187 -19.72 -18.21 1.99
CA VAL A 187 -19.97 -17.56 3.27
C VAL A 187 -19.36 -18.36 4.40
N ILE A 188 -18.86 -17.67 5.42
CA ILE A 188 -18.19 -18.25 6.58
C ILE A 188 -19.01 -17.91 7.83
N ARG A 189 -19.18 -18.89 8.70
CA ARG A 189 -19.86 -18.72 9.98
C ARG A 189 -19.03 -17.80 10.88
N CYS A 190 -19.65 -16.72 11.38
CA CYS A 190 -19.04 -15.80 12.34
C CYS A 190 -20.06 -15.49 13.44
N GLY A 191 -19.85 -16.05 14.64
CA GLY A 191 -20.84 -15.97 15.73
C GLY A 191 -22.14 -16.69 15.37
N SER A 192 -23.27 -16.01 15.59
CA SER A 192 -24.61 -16.51 15.23
C SER A 192 -24.97 -16.31 13.74
N GLY A 193 -24.17 -15.57 12.98
CA GLY A 193 -24.43 -15.19 11.59
C GLY A 193 -23.54 -15.86 10.55
N TRP A 194 -23.82 -15.55 9.28
CA TRP A 194 -22.98 -15.88 8.12
C TRP A 194 -22.48 -14.57 7.52
N VAL A 195 -21.19 -14.50 7.21
CA VAL A 195 -20.56 -13.34 6.56
C VAL A 195 -19.93 -13.77 5.24
N SER A 196 -19.72 -12.83 4.32
CA SER A 196 -18.98 -13.13 3.09
C SER A 196 -17.57 -13.63 3.43
N ALA A 197 -17.02 -14.51 2.59
CA ALA A 197 -15.64 -14.97 2.77
C ALA A 197 -14.65 -13.79 2.77
N ARG A 198 -14.87 -12.78 1.92
CA ARG A 198 -14.09 -11.54 1.87
C ARG A 198 -14.02 -10.84 3.23
N ASP A 199 -15.18 -10.56 3.83
CA ASP A 199 -15.27 -9.84 5.10
C ASP A 199 -14.61 -10.63 6.23
N TYR A 200 -14.83 -11.94 6.25
CA TYR A 200 -14.20 -12.82 7.23
C TYR A 200 -12.68 -12.79 7.11
N PHE A 201 -12.14 -12.94 5.90
CA PHE A 201 -10.71 -12.97 5.65
C PHE A 201 -10.04 -11.62 5.90
N ASN A 202 -10.67 -10.51 5.51
CA ASN A 202 -10.20 -9.16 5.85
C ASN A 202 -10.10 -9.00 7.37
N LYS A 203 -11.17 -9.34 8.09
CA LYS A 203 -11.20 -9.26 9.55
C LYS A 203 -10.10 -10.14 10.17
N LEU A 204 -9.93 -11.37 9.67
CA LEU A 204 -8.89 -12.28 10.14
C LEU A 204 -7.49 -11.70 9.92
N TYR A 205 -7.19 -11.20 8.72
CA TYR A 205 -5.91 -10.58 8.38
C TYR A 205 -5.60 -9.40 9.29
N PHE A 206 -6.53 -8.44 9.43
CA PHE A 206 -6.31 -7.25 10.25
C PHE A 206 -6.26 -7.54 11.75
N THR A 207 -6.95 -8.58 12.22
CA THR A 207 -6.84 -9.04 13.62
C THR A 207 -5.45 -9.62 13.91
N ASN A 208 -4.83 -10.28 12.93
CA ASN A 208 -3.51 -10.88 13.06
C ASN A 208 -2.36 -9.89 12.79
N LEU A 209 -2.65 -8.72 12.20
CA LEU A 209 -1.62 -7.72 11.86
C LEU A 209 -0.83 -7.19 13.08
N PRO A 210 -1.46 -6.85 14.24
CA PRO A 210 -0.72 -6.43 15.43
C PRO A 210 0.19 -7.53 15.99
N ALA A 211 -0.22 -8.80 15.85
CA ALA A 211 0.58 -9.95 16.27
C ALA A 211 1.82 -10.16 15.39
N ARG A 212 1.85 -9.64 14.15
CA ARG A 212 3.07 -9.67 13.30
C ARG A 212 4.16 -8.72 13.80
N VAL A 213 3.77 -7.60 14.41
CA VAL A 213 4.71 -6.54 14.82
C VAL A 213 5.24 -6.81 16.23
N SER A 214 4.46 -7.49 17.06
CA SER A 214 4.86 -7.87 18.42
C SER A 214 5.35 -9.32 18.43
N MET A 215 6.67 -9.53 18.31
CA MET A 215 7.34 -10.84 18.44
C MET A 215 7.26 -11.39 19.88
N LEU A 216 6.07 -11.61 20.40
CA LEU A 216 5.89 -12.28 21.69
C LEU A 216 5.79 -13.79 21.42
N HIS A 217 6.88 -14.51 21.69
CA HIS A 217 6.98 -15.99 21.62
C HIS A 217 5.79 -16.75 22.27
N THR A 218 5.09 -16.12 23.20
CA THR A 218 3.89 -16.64 23.85
C THR A 218 2.71 -16.83 22.88
N ALA A 219 2.55 -15.96 21.89
CA ALA A 219 1.44 -16.04 20.93
C ALA A 219 1.62 -17.26 20.01
N ASP A 220 2.82 -17.47 19.48
CA ASP A 220 3.14 -18.61 18.61
C ASP A 220 2.95 -19.95 19.32
N TYR A 221 3.32 -20.03 20.61
CA TYR A 221 3.08 -21.23 21.42
C TYR A 221 1.59 -21.54 21.58
N ILE A 222 0.75 -20.53 21.82
CA ILE A 222 -0.70 -20.69 21.97
C ILE A 222 -1.33 -21.09 20.63
N PHE A 223 -0.93 -20.45 19.53
CA PHE A 223 -1.40 -20.80 18.19
C PHE A 223 -0.98 -22.22 17.80
N GLY A 224 0.27 -22.60 18.04
CA GLY A 224 0.78 -23.95 17.80
C GLY A 224 0.01 -25.02 18.57
N LYS A 225 -0.24 -24.81 19.87
CA LYS A 225 -1.05 -25.74 20.69
C LYS A 225 -2.48 -25.88 20.18
N ARG A 226 -3.15 -24.76 19.86
CA ARG A 226 -4.51 -24.79 19.31
C ARG A 226 -4.56 -25.49 17.96
N SER A 227 -3.55 -25.26 17.12
CA SER A 227 -3.41 -25.92 15.84
C SER A 227 -3.21 -27.42 15.99
N GLN A 228 -2.35 -27.87 16.90
CA GLN A 228 -2.14 -29.30 17.17
C GLN A 228 -3.43 -29.99 17.65
N ALA A 229 -4.28 -29.30 18.42
CA ALA A 229 -5.58 -29.81 18.87
C ALA A 229 -6.58 -30.03 17.72
N LEU A 230 -6.36 -29.44 16.54
CA LEU A 230 -7.19 -29.69 15.34
C LEU A 230 -6.81 -30.99 14.60
N GLY A 231 -5.82 -31.75 15.10
CA GLY A 231 -5.37 -33.00 14.50
C GLY A 231 -4.25 -32.82 13.47
N PRO A 232 -3.94 -33.87 12.68
CA PRO A 232 -2.85 -33.86 11.71
C PRO A 232 -3.08 -32.80 10.62
N LEU A 233 -2.02 -32.46 9.89
CA LEU A 233 -2.14 -31.51 8.79
C LEU A 233 -3.05 -32.11 7.69
N PRO A 234 -4.01 -31.33 7.15
CA PRO A 234 -4.85 -31.81 6.05
C PRO A 234 -4.02 -32.27 4.85
N SER A 235 -4.52 -33.27 4.12
CA SER A 235 -3.87 -33.74 2.91
C SER A 235 -3.81 -32.61 1.86
N PRO A 236 -2.70 -32.46 1.10
CA PRO A 236 -2.63 -31.52 -0.01
C PRO A 236 -3.74 -31.73 -1.04
N ASN A 237 -4.19 -32.98 -1.24
CA ASN A 237 -5.27 -33.32 -2.16
C ASN A 237 -6.64 -32.78 -1.72
N ASP A 238 -6.78 -32.45 -0.43
CA ASP A 238 -8.01 -31.94 0.17
C ASP A 238 -7.94 -30.44 0.48
N THR A 239 -6.95 -29.76 -0.09
CA THR A 239 -6.61 -28.38 0.23
C THR A 239 -6.72 -27.49 -1.00
N VAL A 240 -7.42 -26.37 -0.86
CA VAL A 240 -7.54 -25.33 -1.88
C VAL A 240 -6.83 -24.07 -1.39
N SER A 241 -5.94 -23.51 -2.21
CA SER A 241 -5.25 -22.26 -1.90
C SER A 241 -6.17 -21.06 -2.11
N ILE A 242 -6.20 -20.14 -1.15
CA ILE A 242 -6.85 -18.84 -1.25
C ILE A 242 -5.76 -17.81 -1.51
N GLN A 243 -5.81 -17.17 -2.68
CA GLN A 243 -4.91 -16.09 -3.05
C GLN A 243 -5.70 -14.79 -3.26
N PRO A 244 -5.09 -13.62 -3.04
CA PRO A 244 -5.69 -12.35 -3.43
C PRO A 244 -6.06 -12.39 -4.92
N LEU A 245 -7.26 -11.93 -5.30
CA LEU A 245 -7.62 -11.72 -6.70
C LEU A 245 -6.85 -10.53 -7.28
N PHE A 246 -5.57 -10.75 -7.54
CA PHE A 246 -4.81 -10.00 -8.53
C PHE A 246 -4.53 -10.87 -9.77
N GLN A 247 -5.02 -12.12 -9.83
CA GLN A 247 -4.71 -13.04 -10.94
C GLN A 247 -5.10 -12.51 -12.34
N PRO A 248 -6.28 -11.91 -12.57
CA PRO A 248 -6.59 -11.38 -13.91
C PRO A 248 -5.63 -10.27 -14.34
N PHE A 249 -5.24 -9.41 -13.40
CA PHE A 249 -4.27 -8.35 -13.64
C PHE A 249 -2.86 -8.91 -13.90
N LEU A 250 -2.43 -9.89 -13.09
CA LEU A 250 -1.12 -10.55 -13.25
C LEU A 250 -1.03 -11.41 -14.53
N ARG A 251 -2.14 -11.73 -15.18
CA ARG A 251 -2.19 -12.41 -16.49
C ARG A 251 -2.03 -11.45 -17.66
N LEU A 252 -2.17 -10.15 -17.45
CA LEU A 252 -1.90 -9.17 -18.50
C LEU A 252 -0.41 -9.22 -18.86
N PRO A 253 -0.02 -8.93 -20.11
CA PRO A 253 1.38 -8.66 -20.45
C PRO A 253 2.00 -7.66 -19.46
N PRO A 254 3.26 -7.84 -19.04
CA PRO A 254 3.94 -6.94 -18.09
C PRO A 254 3.82 -5.46 -18.48
N GLU A 255 3.86 -5.16 -19.77
CA GLU A 255 3.75 -3.81 -20.32
C GLU A 255 2.37 -3.17 -20.04
N LEU A 256 1.31 -3.98 -20.09
CA LEU A 256 -0.04 -3.50 -19.73
C LEU A 256 -0.19 -3.34 -18.23
N GLN A 257 0.41 -4.23 -17.44
CA GLN A 257 0.43 -4.08 -15.98
C GLN A 257 1.15 -2.78 -15.59
N GLU A 258 2.33 -2.54 -16.17
CA GLU A 258 3.11 -1.32 -16.04
C GLU A 258 2.27 -0.10 -16.39
N MET A 259 1.67 -0.07 -17.58
CA MET A 259 0.88 1.08 -18.06
C MET A 259 -0.30 1.39 -17.12
N ILE A 260 -1.04 0.37 -16.67
CA ILE A 260 -2.19 0.54 -15.77
C ILE A 260 -1.72 1.10 -14.41
N LEU A 261 -0.63 0.56 -13.85
CA LEU A 261 -0.14 1.00 -12.53
C LEU A 261 0.48 2.39 -12.58
N MET A 262 1.21 2.72 -13.65
CA MET A 262 1.74 4.07 -13.87
C MET A 262 0.61 5.09 -13.99
N TYR A 263 -0.45 4.74 -14.73
CA TYR A 263 -1.65 5.58 -14.85
C TYR A 263 -2.36 5.72 -13.49
N ALA A 264 -2.56 4.63 -12.76
CA ALA A 264 -3.23 4.63 -11.46
C ALA A 264 -2.43 5.40 -10.38
N THR A 265 -1.11 5.46 -10.51
CA THR A 265 -0.24 6.25 -9.62
C THR A 265 -0.05 7.69 -10.07
N GLY A 266 -0.62 8.07 -11.23
CA GLY A 266 -0.42 9.39 -11.82
C GLY A 266 1.02 9.69 -12.21
N LEU A 267 1.86 8.65 -12.39
CA LEU A 267 3.27 8.82 -12.68
C LEU A 267 3.46 9.05 -14.18
N THR A 268 3.55 10.31 -14.59
CA THR A 268 3.62 10.72 -16.01
C THR A 268 5.04 10.80 -16.57
N ARG A 269 6.04 10.95 -15.71
CA ARG A 269 7.51 10.84 -15.93
C ARG A 269 8.25 11.68 -14.89
N ASP A 270 7.65 12.78 -14.46
CA ASP A 270 8.23 13.69 -13.48
C ASP A 270 7.66 13.37 -12.10
N TYR A 271 8.53 13.22 -11.10
CA TYR A 271 8.14 12.98 -9.72
C TYR A 271 8.74 14.06 -8.83
N ASP A 272 7.88 14.94 -8.34
CA ASP A 272 8.29 16.10 -7.57
C ASP A 272 8.44 15.78 -6.07
N LEU A 273 9.68 15.86 -5.59
CA LEU A 273 10.04 15.69 -4.17
C LEU A 273 10.33 17.04 -3.50
N CYS A 274 10.10 18.16 -4.17
CA CYS A 274 10.21 19.47 -3.56
C CYS A 274 9.11 19.63 -2.50
N HIS A 275 9.49 19.65 -1.23
CA HIS A 275 8.58 20.03 -0.14
C HIS A 275 8.33 21.54 -0.20
N GLY A 276 7.23 21.95 -0.84
CA GLY A 276 6.80 23.35 -0.89
C GLY A 276 5.72 23.58 -1.93
N ALA A 277 4.76 24.44 -1.60
CA ALA A 277 3.50 24.69 -2.31
C ALA A 277 3.58 25.18 -3.78
N LEU A 278 4.75 25.12 -4.43
CA LEU A 278 4.97 25.69 -5.76
C LEU A 278 4.66 24.73 -6.92
N SER A 279 4.44 23.44 -6.66
CA SER A 279 4.08 22.43 -7.69
C SER A 279 2.70 21.83 -7.48
N ARG A 280 1.68 22.67 -7.29
CA ARG A 280 0.32 22.29 -7.67
C ARG A 280 -0.05 23.07 -8.91
N THR A 281 0.55 22.69 -10.04
CA THR A 281 -0.03 23.03 -11.33
C THR A 281 -1.46 22.49 -11.34
N SER A 282 -2.37 23.41 -11.58
CA SER A 282 -3.82 23.27 -11.55
C SER A 282 -4.33 22.04 -12.32
N GLY A 283 -5.16 21.23 -11.68
CA GLY A 283 -6.19 20.45 -12.38
C GLY A 283 -5.99 18.94 -12.54
N SER A 284 -4.86 18.35 -12.14
CA SER A 284 -4.76 16.88 -12.20
C SER A 284 -5.51 16.27 -11.01
N ALA A 285 -6.52 15.44 -11.29
CA ALA A 285 -7.17 14.63 -10.27
C ALA A 285 -6.11 13.88 -9.44
N GLU A 286 -6.30 13.85 -8.12
CA GLU A 286 -5.42 13.11 -7.22
C GLU A 286 -5.32 11.66 -7.71
N PRO A 287 -4.09 11.10 -7.83
CA PRO A 287 -3.95 9.74 -8.34
C PRO A 287 -4.71 8.76 -7.43
N PRO A 288 -5.45 7.80 -7.99
CA PRO A 288 -6.28 6.89 -7.20
C PRO A 288 -5.47 6.03 -6.21
N ILE A 289 -4.18 5.82 -6.46
CA ILE A 289 -3.25 5.18 -5.51
C ILE A 289 -1.91 5.93 -5.46
N SER A 290 -1.23 5.88 -4.32
CA SER A 290 0.16 6.35 -4.21
C SER A 290 1.15 5.32 -4.78
N LEU A 291 2.37 5.76 -5.14
CA LEU A 291 3.47 4.85 -5.50
C LEU A 291 3.78 3.83 -4.39
N SER A 292 3.71 4.26 -3.13
CA SER A 292 3.87 3.37 -1.98
C SER A 292 2.76 2.34 -1.88
N GLY A 293 1.53 2.69 -2.24
CA GLY A 293 0.40 1.77 -2.37
C GLY A 293 0.64 0.74 -3.48
N MET A 294 1.12 1.19 -4.64
CA MET A 294 1.45 0.32 -5.77
C MET A 294 2.52 -0.73 -5.41
N PHE A 295 3.62 -0.34 -4.75
CA PHE A 295 4.67 -1.29 -4.35
C PHE A 295 4.24 -2.29 -3.27
N ARG A 296 3.06 -2.10 -2.65
CA ARG A 296 2.48 -3.04 -1.69
C ARG A 296 1.52 -4.03 -2.34
N ILE A 297 1.18 -3.86 -3.63
CA ILE A 297 0.24 -4.74 -4.34
C ILE A 297 0.79 -6.17 -4.41
N SER A 298 2.04 -6.34 -4.85
CA SER A 298 2.60 -7.67 -5.11
C SER A 298 4.14 -7.60 -5.18
N PRO A 299 4.88 -8.51 -4.52
CA PRO A 299 6.34 -8.52 -4.59
C PRO A 299 6.90 -8.69 -6.02
N PRO A 300 6.35 -9.57 -6.89
CA PRO A 300 6.71 -9.62 -8.32
C PRO A 300 6.55 -8.30 -9.05
N ILE A 301 5.43 -7.59 -8.86
CA ILE A 301 5.19 -6.29 -9.49
C ILE A 301 6.26 -5.31 -9.03
N THR A 302 6.55 -5.26 -7.72
CA THR A 302 7.58 -4.37 -7.18
C THR A 302 8.96 -4.67 -7.76
N ALA A 303 9.33 -5.94 -7.87
CA ALA A 303 10.61 -6.34 -8.45
C ALA A 303 10.78 -5.88 -9.91
N THR A 304 9.72 -5.92 -10.71
CA THR A 304 9.72 -5.50 -12.12
C THR A 304 9.62 -3.98 -12.28
N MET A 305 8.68 -3.35 -11.56
CA MET A 305 8.35 -1.93 -11.68
C MET A 305 9.44 -1.02 -11.12
N LEU A 306 10.09 -1.42 -10.02
CA LEU A 306 10.97 -0.54 -9.28
C LEU A 306 12.17 -0.05 -10.12
N PRO A 307 12.92 -0.93 -10.82
CA PRO A 307 13.96 -0.47 -11.75
C PRO A 307 13.39 0.40 -12.88
N TYR A 308 12.26 0.02 -13.46
CA TYR A 308 11.64 0.76 -14.56
C TYR A 308 11.31 2.21 -14.14
N ILE A 309 10.69 2.38 -12.97
CA ILE A 309 10.37 3.69 -12.40
C ILE A 309 11.64 4.50 -12.19
N PHE A 310 12.67 3.95 -11.55
CA PHE A 310 13.92 4.71 -11.35
C PHE A 310 14.61 5.13 -12.65
N HIS A 311 14.52 4.32 -13.71
CA HIS A 311 15.15 4.65 -15.00
C HIS A 311 14.36 5.69 -15.81
N ARG A 312 13.02 5.62 -15.75
CA ARG A 312 12.16 6.46 -16.59
C ARG A 312 11.80 7.77 -15.92
N THR A 313 11.71 7.78 -14.59
CA THR A 313 11.27 8.92 -13.81
C THR A 313 12.38 9.94 -13.62
N ASN A 314 12.03 11.21 -13.78
CA ASN A 314 12.84 12.36 -13.41
C ASN A 314 12.46 12.80 -12.00
N PHE A 315 13.38 12.68 -11.05
CA PHE A 315 13.12 13.03 -9.66
C PHE A 315 13.55 14.47 -9.39
N HIS A 316 12.61 15.31 -8.99
CA HIS A 316 12.85 16.74 -8.77
C HIS A 316 13.13 17.02 -7.31
N PHE A 317 14.21 17.73 -7.03
CA PHE A 317 14.66 18.09 -5.69
C PHE A 317 14.85 19.59 -5.54
N GLY A 318 14.48 20.12 -4.38
CA GLY A 318 14.85 21.46 -3.96
C GLY A 318 16.19 21.47 -3.23
N LEU A 319 16.28 22.31 -2.21
CA LEU A 319 17.43 22.35 -1.28
C LEU A 319 17.47 21.19 -0.28
N THR A 320 16.43 20.35 -0.23
CA THR A 320 16.30 19.26 0.74
C THR A 320 15.72 18.01 0.07
N GLY A 321 15.78 16.88 0.78
CA GLY A 321 15.16 15.62 0.34
C GLY A 321 16.10 14.66 -0.37
N THR A 322 17.14 15.15 -1.07
CA THR A 322 18.07 14.31 -1.85
C THR A 322 18.75 13.24 -1.00
N THR A 323 19.32 13.61 0.16
CA THR A 323 20.00 12.65 1.04
C THR A 323 19.06 11.56 1.53
N ASN A 324 17.87 11.94 2.01
CA ASN A 324 16.89 10.99 2.52
C ASN A 324 16.38 10.07 1.41
N PHE A 325 16.13 10.61 0.22
CA PHE A 325 15.74 9.82 -0.95
C PHE A 325 16.80 8.77 -1.32
N LEU A 326 18.06 9.18 -1.48
CA LEU A 326 19.15 8.25 -1.81
C LEU A 326 19.38 7.22 -0.71
N TRP A 327 19.22 7.61 0.56
CA TRP A 327 19.27 6.70 1.69
C TRP A 327 18.16 5.65 1.62
N GLN A 328 16.91 6.08 1.47
CA GLN A 328 15.73 5.21 1.40
C GLN A 328 15.72 4.29 0.19
N CYS A 329 16.28 4.72 -0.95
CA CYS A 329 16.44 3.86 -2.12
C CYS A 329 17.31 2.62 -1.82
N GLY A 330 18.32 2.78 -0.95
CA GLY A 330 19.30 1.73 -0.65
C GLY A 330 20.28 1.48 -1.80
N PRO A 331 21.40 0.80 -1.53
CA PRO A 331 22.50 0.64 -2.49
C PRO A 331 22.10 -0.13 -3.75
N GLY A 332 21.19 -1.11 -3.63
CA GLY A 332 20.74 -1.91 -4.77
C GLY A 332 19.98 -1.13 -5.84
N ASN A 333 19.28 -0.05 -5.44
CA ASN A 333 18.42 0.71 -6.34
C ASN A 333 19.04 2.02 -6.85
N ARG A 334 20.05 2.58 -6.16
CA ARG A 334 20.67 3.86 -6.56
C ARG A 334 21.22 3.84 -7.98
N ARG A 335 21.80 2.71 -8.41
CA ARG A 335 22.28 2.49 -9.79
C ARG A 335 21.20 2.55 -10.86
N HIS A 336 19.93 2.41 -10.48
CA HIS A 336 18.79 2.48 -11.39
C HIS A 336 18.30 3.92 -11.55
N ILE A 337 18.71 4.86 -10.69
CA ILE A 337 18.38 6.28 -10.80
C ILE A 337 19.15 6.85 -11.99
N ARG A 338 18.44 7.26 -13.03
CA ARG A 338 19.06 7.80 -14.25
C ARG A 338 18.82 9.28 -14.49
N ARG A 339 17.84 9.88 -13.82
CA ARG A 339 17.41 11.25 -14.11
C ARG A 339 17.08 11.99 -12.82
N LEU A 340 17.79 13.09 -12.60
CA LEU A 340 17.56 13.98 -11.46
C LEU A 340 17.38 15.40 -11.98
N ALA A 341 16.48 16.15 -11.33
CA ALA A 341 16.27 17.56 -11.56
C ALA A 341 16.45 18.34 -10.26
N PHE A 342 17.18 19.45 -10.29
CA PHE A 342 17.42 20.31 -9.13
C PHE A 342 16.84 21.71 -9.31
N HIS A 343 16.10 22.16 -8.30
CA HIS A 343 15.43 23.46 -8.20
C HIS A 343 15.89 24.19 -6.94
N PHE A 344 17.16 24.61 -6.94
CA PHE A 344 17.78 25.15 -5.72
C PHE A 344 17.35 26.59 -5.37
N GLY A 345 17.00 27.40 -6.38
CA GLY A 345 16.66 28.81 -6.16
C GLY A 345 17.86 29.67 -5.71
N HIS A 346 17.59 30.79 -5.02
CA HIS A 346 18.60 31.81 -4.72
C HIS A 346 19.80 31.34 -3.89
N SER A 347 19.66 30.30 -3.07
CA SER A 347 20.73 29.80 -2.20
C SER A 347 21.48 28.60 -2.79
N ALA A 348 21.42 28.41 -4.11
CA ALA A 348 21.93 27.23 -4.79
C ALA A 348 23.42 27.00 -4.58
N LEU A 349 24.25 28.02 -4.82
CA LEU A 349 25.68 27.87 -4.74
C LEU A 349 26.12 27.58 -3.31
N LEU A 350 25.57 28.30 -2.31
CA LEU A 350 25.86 28.04 -0.90
C LEU A 350 25.47 26.61 -0.49
N HIS A 351 24.33 26.11 -0.96
CA HIS A 351 23.92 24.73 -0.71
C HIS A 351 24.89 23.73 -1.34
N CYS A 352 25.23 23.91 -2.62
CA CYS A 352 26.19 23.04 -3.31
C CYS A 352 27.57 23.10 -2.65
N MET A 353 28.00 24.28 -2.20
CA MET A 353 29.24 24.49 -1.47
C MET A 353 29.29 23.76 -0.14
N ARG A 354 28.19 23.75 0.63
CA ARG A 354 28.12 23.03 1.90
C ARG A 354 28.10 21.52 1.71
N TRP A 355 27.39 21.02 0.69
CA TRP A 355 27.01 19.61 0.67
C TRP A 355 27.61 18.77 -0.46
N LEU A 356 27.96 19.38 -1.60
CA LEU A 356 28.32 18.67 -2.83
C LEU A 356 29.71 19.02 -3.40
N SER A 357 30.28 20.16 -2.99
CA SER A 357 31.61 20.63 -3.43
C SER A 357 32.71 19.56 -3.29
N PRO A 358 33.79 19.62 -4.09
CA PRO A 358 35.02 18.87 -3.81
C PRO A 358 35.61 19.19 -2.43
N ASP A 359 36.45 18.32 -1.88
CA ASP A 359 36.98 18.52 -0.52
C ASP A 359 37.96 19.69 -0.48
N GLU A 360 38.77 19.85 -1.51
CA GLU A 360 39.73 20.94 -1.69
C GLU A 360 39.01 22.30 -1.63
N LEU A 361 37.87 22.39 -2.31
CA LEU A 361 37.03 23.60 -2.33
C LEU A 361 36.31 23.82 -1.00
N TYR A 362 35.81 22.75 -0.37
CA TYR A 362 35.17 22.82 0.94
C TYR A 362 36.15 23.23 2.04
N GLU A 363 37.37 22.71 2.05
CA GLU A 363 38.39 23.02 3.05
C GLU A 363 38.91 24.45 2.90
N LEU A 364 39.00 24.95 1.66
CA LEU A 364 39.36 26.33 1.39
C LEU A 364 38.29 27.30 1.93
N LEU A 365 37.01 27.07 1.59
CA LEU A 365 35.94 28.03 1.84
C LEU A 365 35.20 27.81 3.16
N GLU A 366 35.08 26.56 3.60
CA GLU A 366 34.40 26.05 4.80
C GLU A 366 33.18 26.89 5.23
N PRO A 367 32.12 26.94 4.40
CA PRO A 367 30.99 27.82 4.63
C PRO A 367 30.35 27.56 6.01
N PRO A 368 30.14 28.59 6.85
CA PRO A 368 29.60 28.45 8.20
C PRO A 368 28.25 27.73 8.21
N HIS A 369 28.00 26.95 9.26
CA HIS A 369 26.71 26.31 9.49
C HIS A 369 25.99 27.02 10.64
N GLN A 370 24.71 27.34 10.47
CA GLN A 370 23.92 28.06 11.49
C GLN A 370 23.70 27.24 12.77
N ASN A 371 23.79 25.91 12.69
CA ASN A 371 23.61 25.00 13.81
C ASN A 371 24.94 24.74 14.53
N TYR A 372 25.36 25.68 15.38
CA TYR A 372 26.58 25.58 16.20
C TYR A 372 26.54 24.51 17.29
N THR A 373 25.39 23.91 17.54
CA THR A 373 25.20 22.95 18.64
C THR A 373 25.89 21.61 18.41
N GLN A 374 26.26 21.28 17.16
CA GLN A 374 26.93 20.01 16.83
C GLN A 374 27.94 20.19 15.68
N PRO A 375 29.19 20.61 15.97
CA PRO A 375 30.16 20.98 14.93
C PRO A 375 30.56 19.84 13.99
N GLY A 376 30.43 18.57 14.40
CA GLY A 376 30.75 17.41 13.55
C GLY A 376 29.61 16.96 12.62
N LEU A 377 28.36 17.30 12.95
CA LEU A 377 27.20 16.77 12.23
C LEU A 377 27.13 17.24 10.76
N PRO A 378 27.40 18.51 10.42
CA PRO A 378 27.39 18.94 9.02
C PRO A 378 28.44 18.23 8.17
N ARG A 379 29.65 18.03 8.71
CA ARG A 379 30.72 17.31 8.01
C ARG A 379 30.32 15.85 7.77
N PHE A 380 29.72 15.19 8.78
CA PHE A 380 29.20 13.83 8.63
C PHE A 380 28.15 13.73 7.50
N TRP A 381 27.13 14.60 7.51
CA TRP A 381 26.08 14.59 6.48
C TRP A 381 26.62 14.92 5.09
N ARG A 382 27.60 15.83 4.99
CA ARG A 382 28.30 16.12 3.72
C ARG A 382 29.00 14.87 3.20
N CYS A 383 29.82 14.22 4.01
CA CYS A 383 30.53 12.99 3.61
C CYS A 383 29.54 11.91 3.18
N GLN A 384 28.44 11.74 3.92
CA GLN A 384 27.39 10.78 3.60
C GLN A 384 26.71 11.11 2.27
N LEU A 385 26.29 12.36 2.05
CA LEU A 385 25.67 12.73 0.78
C LEU A 385 26.63 12.54 -0.39
N ARG A 386 27.90 12.95 -0.26
CA ARG A 386 28.92 12.76 -1.32
C ARG A 386 29.13 11.28 -1.66
N ALA A 387 29.21 10.42 -0.65
CA ALA A 387 29.30 8.97 -0.88
C ALA A 387 28.05 8.47 -1.64
N LEU A 388 26.85 8.90 -1.24
CA LEU A 388 25.60 8.50 -1.88
C LEU A 388 25.49 8.96 -3.34
N VAL A 389 25.84 10.22 -3.65
CA VAL A 389 25.75 10.74 -5.02
C VAL A 389 26.82 10.14 -5.94
N LYS A 390 27.96 9.72 -5.39
CA LYS A 390 29.02 9.03 -6.17
C LYS A 390 28.60 7.66 -6.69
N GLU A 391 27.64 6.99 -6.04
CA GLU A 391 27.06 5.73 -6.51
C GLU A 391 26.02 5.94 -7.65
N VAL A 392 25.65 7.19 -7.95
CA VAL A 392 24.60 7.50 -8.92
C VAL A 392 25.23 7.93 -10.25
N HIS A 393 24.85 7.21 -11.30
CA HIS A 393 25.31 7.42 -12.68
C HIS A 393 24.14 7.88 -13.56
N LEU A 394 24.10 9.18 -13.82
CA LEU A 394 22.99 9.86 -14.46
C LEU A 394 23.11 9.84 -15.99
N LEU A 395 22.00 9.50 -16.63
CA LEU A 395 21.79 9.74 -18.06
C LEU A 395 21.52 11.23 -18.31
N GLU A 396 20.72 11.86 -17.45
CA GLU A 396 20.34 13.27 -17.58
C GLU A 396 20.29 13.94 -16.21
N LEU A 397 21.01 15.04 -16.06
CA LEU A 397 20.95 15.94 -14.92
C LEU A 397 20.31 17.25 -15.38
N THR A 398 19.12 17.56 -14.86
CA THR A 398 18.43 18.81 -15.12
C THR A 398 18.71 19.82 -14.00
N ILE A 399 19.13 21.03 -14.36
CA ILE A 399 19.39 22.09 -13.38
C ILE A 399 18.51 23.28 -13.75
N ASP A 400 17.59 23.62 -12.85
CA ASP A 400 16.76 24.82 -12.98
C ASP A 400 17.48 26.02 -12.37
N VAL A 401 17.81 26.99 -13.21
CA VAL A 401 18.55 28.19 -12.80
C VAL A 401 17.64 29.33 -12.35
N LYS A 402 16.33 29.10 -12.23
CA LYS A 402 15.39 30.11 -11.73
C LYS A 402 15.83 30.67 -10.37
N GLY A 403 16.07 31.98 -10.32
CA GLY A 403 16.43 32.70 -9.10
C GLY A 403 17.89 32.56 -8.68
N ILE A 404 18.71 31.81 -9.42
CA ILE A 404 20.15 31.71 -9.19
C ILE A 404 20.83 32.94 -9.82
N PRO A 405 21.67 33.68 -9.08
CA PRO A 405 22.46 34.75 -9.67
C PRO A 405 23.35 34.22 -10.81
N GLN A 406 23.36 34.90 -11.95
CA GLN A 406 24.07 34.44 -13.15
C GLN A 406 25.54 34.11 -12.88
N SER A 407 26.19 34.94 -12.08
CA SER A 407 27.59 34.82 -11.70
C SER A 407 27.89 33.65 -10.76
N GLU A 408 26.87 32.90 -10.30
CA GLU A 408 27.00 31.69 -9.48
C GLU A 408 26.74 30.40 -10.28
N ILE A 409 26.10 30.50 -11.45
CA ILE A 409 25.63 29.34 -12.22
C ILE A 409 26.80 28.45 -12.61
N ALA A 410 27.90 29.02 -13.13
CA ALA A 410 29.03 28.24 -13.63
C ALA A 410 29.65 27.34 -12.54
N MET A 411 29.99 27.93 -11.39
CA MET A 411 30.56 27.21 -10.25
C MET A 411 29.57 26.18 -9.67
N MET A 412 28.28 26.54 -9.55
CA MET A 412 27.25 25.64 -9.05
C MET A 412 27.08 24.43 -9.96
N VAL A 413 26.94 24.63 -11.28
CA VAL A 413 26.82 23.53 -12.24
C VAL A 413 28.06 22.63 -12.19
N ARG A 414 29.27 23.23 -12.15
CA ARG A 414 30.53 22.47 -12.07
C ARG A 414 30.57 21.59 -10.82
N ILE A 415 30.19 22.12 -9.66
CA ILE A 415 30.09 21.37 -8.40
C ILE A 415 29.12 20.20 -8.53
N VAL A 416 27.88 20.47 -8.97
CA VAL A 416 26.84 19.44 -9.04
C VAL A 416 27.24 18.33 -10.00
N VAL A 417 27.74 18.67 -11.19
CA VAL A 417 28.19 17.68 -12.18
C VAL A 417 29.35 16.84 -11.64
N ALA A 418 30.33 17.46 -10.99
CA ALA A 418 31.48 16.75 -10.41
C ALA A 418 31.13 15.88 -9.19
N ALA A 419 30.01 16.17 -8.51
CA ALA A 419 29.59 15.42 -7.32
C ALA A 419 29.11 14.00 -7.65
N PHE A 420 28.43 13.81 -8.78
CA PHE A 420 27.90 12.50 -9.19
C PHE A 420 29.01 11.54 -9.66
N GLY A 421 28.67 10.24 -9.76
CA GLY A 421 29.58 9.22 -10.28
C GLY A 421 29.85 9.39 -11.77
N SER A 422 28.80 9.66 -12.54
CA SER A 422 28.90 10.13 -13.93
C SER A 422 27.63 10.87 -14.33
N VAL A 423 27.76 11.78 -15.29
CA VAL A 423 26.63 12.50 -15.89
C VAL A 423 26.83 12.52 -17.39
N GLU A 424 25.97 11.84 -18.14
CA GLU A 424 26.07 11.80 -19.61
C GLU A 424 25.58 13.10 -20.25
N ARG A 425 24.51 13.69 -19.72
CA ARG A 425 23.90 14.91 -20.26
C ARG A 425 23.51 15.87 -19.14
N VAL A 426 23.88 17.12 -19.31
CA VAL A 426 23.44 18.23 -18.45
C VAL A 426 22.44 19.06 -19.23
N LYS A 427 21.27 19.28 -18.66
CA LYS A 427 20.19 20.09 -19.23
C LYS A 427 19.93 21.27 -18.32
N ILE A 428 20.24 22.47 -18.78
CA ILE A 428 19.98 23.69 -18.01
C ILE A 428 18.65 24.27 -18.46
N ILE A 429 17.75 24.51 -17.51
CA ILE A 429 16.42 25.06 -17.77
C ILE A 429 16.17 26.30 -16.93
N GLU A 430 15.25 27.14 -17.38
CA GLU A 430 14.70 28.23 -16.60
C GLU A 430 13.19 28.08 -16.52
N THR A 431 12.69 27.89 -15.30
CA THR A 431 11.24 27.83 -15.04
C THR A 431 10.66 29.23 -14.83
N SER A 432 9.68 29.62 -15.63
CA SER A 432 8.99 30.91 -15.50
C SER A 432 8.14 30.99 -14.22
N LEU A 433 7.66 32.19 -13.86
CA LEU A 433 6.68 32.35 -12.78
C LEU A 433 5.35 31.64 -13.07
N ARG A 434 5.02 31.41 -14.34
CA ARG A 434 3.80 30.70 -14.78
C ARG A 434 3.99 29.18 -14.85
N GLY A 435 5.16 28.66 -14.45
CA GLY A 435 5.48 27.23 -14.47
C GLY A 435 5.91 26.69 -15.84
N SER A 436 6.00 27.53 -16.87
CA SER A 436 6.55 27.10 -18.17
C SER A 436 8.07 26.94 -18.06
N THR A 437 8.60 25.83 -18.57
CA THR A 437 10.04 25.54 -18.58
C THR A 437 10.64 25.85 -19.94
N LYS A 438 11.73 26.62 -19.98
CA LYS A 438 12.52 26.88 -21.18
C LYS A 438 13.88 26.20 -21.03
N VAL A 439 14.30 25.44 -22.04
CA VAL A 439 15.68 24.90 -22.09
C VAL A 439 16.61 26.01 -22.58
N LEU A 440 17.67 26.29 -21.81
CA LEU A 440 18.67 27.28 -22.19
C LEU A 440 19.66 26.66 -23.17
N ALA A 441 19.93 27.36 -24.26
CA ALA A 441 20.92 26.95 -25.25
C ALA A 441 22.34 27.25 -24.75
N LYS A 442 23.37 26.61 -25.32
CA LYS A 442 24.76 26.76 -24.86
C LYS A 442 25.29 28.20 -25.00
N ASP A 443 24.74 28.94 -25.94
CA ASP A 443 25.03 30.33 -26.29
C ASP A 443 24.15 31.34 -25.53
N ASP A 444 23.27 30.87 -24.62
CA ASP A 444 22.45 31.75 -23.80
C ASP A 444 23.34 32.61 -22.89
N GLU A 445 23.08 33.92 -22.86
CA GLU A 445 23.89 34.90 -22.09
C GLU A 445 24.02 34.51 -20.61
N LYS A 446 23.00 33.85 -20.04
CA LYS A 446 23.04 33.39 -18.64
C LYS A 446 24.05 32.28 -18.38
N LEU A 447 24.49 31.59 -19.42
CA LEU A 447 25.45 30.48 -19.35
C LEU A 447 26.86 30.90 -19.77
N VAL A 448 27.10 32.20 -19.97
CA VAL A 448 28.45 32.73 -20.18
C VAL A 448 29.36 32.33 -19.00
N GLY A 449 30.53 31.79 -19.32
CA GLY A 449 31.50 31.27 -18.34
C GLY A 449 31.33 29.79 -17.98
N LEU A 450 30.27 29.13 -18.43
CA LEU A 450 30.08 27.70 -18.18
C LEU A 450 31.15 26.87 -18.92
N GLY A 451 32.13 26.35 -18.17
CA GLY A 451 33.15 25.42 -18.66
C GLY A 451 34.49 26.05 -19.10
N GLY A 452 34.67 27.36 -18.90
CA GLY A 452 35.92 28.06 -19.27
C GLY A 452 36.84 28.43 -18.10
N GLU A 453 36.29 28.63 -16.91
CA GLU A 453 37.06 29.11 -15.75
C GLU A 453 37.64 27.96 -14.93
N SER A 454 38.86 28.16 -14.45
CA SER A 454 39.52 27.27 -13.49
C SER A 454 38.83 27.32 -12.12
N TRP A 455 39.02 26.29 -11.28
CA TRP A 455 38.53 26.33 -9.89
C TRP A 455 39.12 27.50 -9.11
N ARG A 456 40.35 27.92 -9.43
CA ARG A 456 41.03 29.07 -8.86
C ARG A 456 40.27 30.37 -9.14
N GLU A 457 39.94 30.62 -10.40
CA GLU A 457 39.21 31.82 -10.83
C GLU A 457 37.81 31.86 -10.20
N MET A 458 37.08 30.74 -10.23
CA MET A 458 35.77 30.63 -9.57
C MET A 458 35.85 30.88 -8.07
N SER A 459 36.89 30.36 -7.40
CA SER A 459 37.10 30.54 -5.95
C SER A 459 37.42 31.98 -5.59
N LYS A 460 38.29 32.65 -6.36
CA LYS A 460 38.58 34.09 -6.20
C LYS A 460 37.32 34.92 -6.39
N GLY A 461 36.58 34.69 -7.47
CA GLY A 461 35.33 35.39 -7.75
C GLY A 461 34.28 35.18 -6.67
N TYR A 462 34.20 33.97 -6.10
CA TYR A 462 33.35 33.66 -4.96
C TYR A 462 33.76 34.45 -3.71
N VAL A 463 35.04 34.40 -3.31
CA VAL A 463 35.54 35.12 -2.13
C VAL A 463 35.33 36.62 -2.28
N GLU A 464 35.73 37.22 -3.41
CA GLU A 464 35.61 38.66 -3.63
C GLU A 464 34.17 39.16 -3.49
N ARG A 465 33.22 38.42 -4.06
CA ARG A 465 31.79 38.74 -4.02
C ARG A 465 31.24 38.73 -2.60
N TYR A 466 31.51 37.67 -1.84
CA TYR A 466 30.94 37.51 -0.50
C TYR A 466 31.78 38.09 0.63
N LYS A 467 33.01 38.54 0.36
CA LYS A 467 33.88 39.24 1.33
C LYS A 467 33.18 40.47 1.90
N ARG A 468 32.54 41.27 1.04
CA ARG A 468 31.84 42.51 1.42
C ARG A 468 30.41 42.26 1.90
N GLN A 469 29.74 41.29 1.30
CA GLN A 469 28.34 41.00 1.53
C GLN A 469 28.22 39.55 1.97
N TRP A 470 27.85 39.32 3.23
CA TRP A 470 27.45 38.00 3.74
C TRP A 470 28.60 37.02 4.02
N HIS A 471 29.80 37.54 4.30
CA HIS A 471 30.97 36.72 4.66
C HIS A 471 30.66 35.73 5.81
N SER A 472 29.83 36.12 6.78
CA SER A 472 29.42 35.26 7.91
C SER A 472 28.60 34.03 7.53
N LEU A 473 28.03 33.99 6.32
CA LEU A 473 27.23 32.87 5.82
C LEU A 473 27.98 32.02 4.80
N HIS A 474 28.91 32.63 4.06
CA HIS A 474 29.55 32.03 2.88
C HIS A 474 31.00 31.62 3.08
N LEU A 475 31.71 32.24 4.03
CA LEU A 475 33.16 32.12 4.17
C LEU A 475 33.54 31.72 5.60
N LYS A 476 34.54 30.85 5.71
CA LYS A 476 35.19 30.54 6.98
C LYS A 476 35.66 31.80 7.69
N LYS A 477 35.61 31.79 9.02
CA LYS A 477 36.15 32.88 9.85
C LYS A 477 37.61 33.16 9.49
N GLY A 478 37.94 34.44 9.27
CA GLY A 478 39.28 34.91 8.86
C GLY A 478 39.51 34.95 7.35
N LEU A 479 38.78 34.16 6.56
CA LEU A 479 38.94 34.16 5.10
C LEU A 479 38.46 35.48 4.47
N GLY A 480 37.47 36.14 5.09
CA GLY A 480 37.01 37.47 4.68
C GLY A 480 37.98 38.61 5.00
N GLU A 481 39.06 38.37 5.75
CA GLU A 481 40.08 39.37 6.07
C GLU A 481 41.36 39.17 5.23
N MET A 482 41.55 37.94 4.73
CA MET A 482 42.70 37.50 3.95
C MET A 482 42.88 38.29 2.63
N SER A 483 44.13 38.54 2.25
CA SER A 483 44.49 39.13 0.96
C SER A 483 44.31 38.12 -0.19
N MET A 484 44.21 38.59 -1.45
CA MET A 484 44.11 37.68 -2.60
C MET A 484 45.41 36.88 -2.82
N GLU A 485 46.56 37.42 -2.43
CA GLU A 485 47.86 36.75 -2.51
C GLU A 485 47.96 35.60 -1.49
N GLU A 486 47.45 35.82 -0.28
CA GLU A 486 47.37 34.78 0.74
C GLU A 486 46.39 33.66 0.32
N LEU A 487 45.27 34.03 -0.30
CA LEU A 487 44.32 33.06 -0.86
C LEU A 487 44.95 32.23 -1.98
N ASP A 488 45.72 32.85 -2.88
CA ASP A 488 46.50 32.16 -3.90
C ASP A 488 47.50 31.18 -3.29
N GLY A 489 48.24 31.60 -2.27
CA GLY A 489 49.16 30.74 -1.54
C GLY A 489 48.50 29.53 -0.88
N LEU A 490 47.22 29.63 -0.49
CA LEU A 490 46.44 28.47 -0.03
C LEU A 490 46.08 27.52 -1.17
N MET A 491 45.64 28.05 -2.31
CA MET A 491 45.27 27.25 -3.49
C MET A 491 46.51 26.58 -4.11
N ASP A 492 47.68 27.19 -4.03
CA ASP A 492 48.95 26.64 -4.52
C ASP A 492 49.34 25.33 -3.84
N LYS A 493 48.83 25.06 -2.63
CA LYS A 493 49.03 23.77 -1.95
C LYS A 493 48.41 22.59 -2.72
N ASN A 494 47.32 22.85 -3.46
CA ASN A 494 46.63 21.87 -4.30
C ASN A 494 46.50 22.41 -5.73
N LYS A 495 47.59 22.95 -6.27
CA LYS A 495 47.62 23.65 -7.56
C LYS A 495 46.98 22.86 -8.71
N GLU A 496 47.25 21.56 -8.79
CA GLU A 496 46.69 20.70 -9.84
C GLU A 496 45.16 20.70 -9.85
N PHE A 497 44.53 20.66 -8.67
CA PHE A 497 43.08 20.76 -8.57
C PHE A 497 42.61 22.18 -8.95
N PHE A 498 43.20 23.21 -8.36
CA PHE A 498 42.69 24.58 -8.52
C PHE A 498 42.90 25.15 -9.93
N ASP A 499 43.94 24.74 -10.63
CA ASP A 499 44.24 25.20 -11.99
C ASP A 499 43.51 24.38 -13.08
N SER A 500 42.72 23.36 -12.69
CA SER A 500 41.96 22.50 -13.61
C SER A 500 40.60 23.03 -14.04
#